data_AF-A0A4Q5NH62-F1
#
_entry.id   AF-A0A4Q5NH62-F1
#
_cell.length_a   1.000
_cell.length_b   1.000
_cell.length_c   1.000
_cell.angle_alpha   90.00
_cell.angle_beta   90.00
_cell.angle_gamma   90.00
#
_symmetry.space_group_name_H-M   'P 1'
#
loop_
_entity.id
_entity.type
_entity.pdbx_description
1 polymer ?
#
loop_
_entity_poly.entity_id
_entity_poly.type
_entity_poly.pdbx_seq_one_letter_code
_entity_poly.pdbx_strand_id
1 'polypeptide(L)'
;MIHTGHVTVGGALCTERLNLSGTDRGWRPDIKIWSLLLECRQLLIDGGASVDFEKIHVKYNEVEAIQSFQRISKQHGWNVFQPLNISLIYQLNPYWTRVCFFYI
;
A
#
# COMPACT_ATOMS: atom_id res chain seq x y z
N MET A 1 -9.75 -11.61 -6.39
CA MET A 1 -9.39 -10.29 -5.83
C MET A 1 -10.02 -10.15 -4.46
N ILE A 2 -9.48 -9.31 -3.58
CA ILE A 2 -10.15 -8.89 -2.35
C ILE A 2 -11.06 -7.71 -2.69
N HIS A 3 -12.29 -7.72 -2.19
CA HIS A 3 -13.13 -6.53 -2.11
C HIS A 3 -13.10 -6.00 -0.68
N THR A 4 -13.31 -4.68 -0.52
CA THR A 4 -13.30 -3.98 0.78
C THR A 4 -11.96 -4.10 1.54
N GLY A 5 -11.89 -3.86 2.86
CA GLY A 5 -10.67 -4.11 3.64
C GLY A 5 -9.56 -3.05 3.55
N HIS A 6 -9.89 -1.80 3.22
CA HIS A 6 -8.90 -0.77 2.86
C HIS A 6 -8.02 -1.16 1.65
N VAL A 7 -8.39 -2.18 0.87
CA VAL A 7 -7.69 -2.57 -0.35
C VAL A 7 -8.25 -1.76 -1.52
N THR A 8 -7.37 -1.12 -2.29
CA THR A 8 -7.74 -0.37 -3.49
C THR A 8 -8.10 -1.31 -4.65
N VAL A 9 -8.73 -0.79 -5.70
CA VAL A 9 -9.01 -1.55 -6.95
C VAL A 9 -7.74 -2.22 -7.47
N GLY A 10 -6.62 -1.50 -7.40
CA GLY A 10 -5.34 -1.99 -7.81
C GLY A 10 -4.65 -2.92 -6.81
N GLY A 11 -5.21 -3.24 -5.64
CA GLY A 11 -4.64 -4.18 -4.64
C GLY A 11 -3.71 -3.56 -3.57
N ALA A 12 -3.49 -2.24 -3.59
CA ALA A 12 -2.72 -1.57 -2.54
C ALA A 12 -3.55 -1.37 -1.25
N LEU A 13 -2.91 -1.45 -0.08
CA LEU A 13 -3.53 -1.08 1.20
C LEU A 13 -3.53 0.44 1.41
N CYS A 14 -4.71 1.01 1.64
CA CYS A 14 -4.92 2.41 1.96
C CYS A 14 -4.60 2.69 3.43
N THR A 15 -3.33 3.02 3.73
CA THR A 15 -2.91 3.40 5.09
C THR A 15 -1.86 4.50 5.08
N GLU A 16 -1.93 5.37 6.08
CA GLU A 16 -0.90 6.39 6.36
C GLU A 16 0.43 5.72 6.74
N ARG A 17 0.42 4.53 7.32
CA ARG A 17 1.64 3.82 7.77
C ARG A 17 2.69 3.60 6.68
N LEU A 18 2.24 3.40 5.45
CA LEU A 18 3.10 3.07 4.30
C LEU A 18 3.54 4.32 3.52
N ASN A 19 3.16 5.51 3.97
CA ASN A 19 3.59 6.76 3.37
C ASN A 19 4.77 7.36 4.15
N LEU A 20 5.48 8.32 3.54
CA LEU A 20 6.54 9.09 4.20
C LEU A 20 5.97 10.38 4.84
N SER A 21 4.72 10.37 5.28
CA SER A 21 4.13 11.50 5.99
C SER A 21 4.97 11.78 7.22
N GLY A 22 5.37 13.05 7.41
CA GLY A 22 6.12 13.49 8.59
C GLY A 22 5.29 13.47 9.89
N THR A 23 4.18 12.73 9.91
CA THR A 23 3.31 12.51 11.06
C THR A 23 3.76 11.25 11.80
N ASP A 24 3.43 11.14 13.09
CA ASP A 24 3.72 9.93 13.89
C ASP A 24 3.03 8.65 13.37
N ARG A 25 2.07 8.82 12.44
CA ARG A 25 1.31 7.75 11.79
C ARG A 25 1.93 7.30 10.46
N GLY A 26 2.90 8.04 9.93
CA GLY A 26 3.65 7.68 8.74
C GLY A 26 4.62 6.52 8.96
N TRP A 27 5.38 6.22 7.91
CA TRP A 27 6.46 5.26 7.91
C TRP A 27 7.53 5.68 8.92
N ARG A 28 7.99 4.71 9.71
CA ARG A 28 9.12 4.88 10.59
C ARG A 28 10.14 3.77 10.35
N PRO A 29 11.44 4.09 10.17
CA PRO A 29 12.46 3.08 9.86
C PRO A 29 12.73 2.13 11.02
N ASP A 30 12.32 2.47 12.24
CA ASP A 30 12.46 1.62 13.43
C ASP A 30 11.27 0.68 13.66
N ILE A 31 10.24 0.72 12.80
CA ILE A 31 9.09 -0.19 12.90
C ILE A 31 9.54 -1.64 12.71
N LYS A 32 9.08 -2.53 13.60
CA LYS A 32 9.31 -3.96 13.43
C LYS A 32 8.40 -4.49 12.32
N ILE A 33 8.96 -5.27 11.41
CA ILE A 33 8.21 -5.89 10.31
C ILE A 33 6.99 -6.68 10.80
N TRP A 34 7.11 -7.36 11.95
CA TRP A 34 6.00 -8.08 12.56
C TRP A 34 4.84 -7.16 12.97
N SER A 35 5.16 -6.03 13.61
CA SER A 35 4.16 -5.02 13.99
C SER A 35 3.45 -4.46 12.76
N LEU A 36 4.19 -4.24 11.67
CA LEU A 36 3.62 -3.80 10.41
C LEU A 36 2.68 -4.83 9.79
N LEU A 37 3.05 -6.12 9.79
CA LEU A 37 2.17 -7.19 9.30
C LEU A 37 0.90 -7.32 10.14
N LEU A 38 1.02 -7.16 11.47
CA LEU A 38 -0.13 -7.17 12.37
C LEU A 38 -1.06 -5.99 12.09
N GLU A 39 -0.51 -4.80 11.84
CA GLU A 39 -1.26 -3.61 11.45
C GLU A 39 -1.97 -3.81 10.09
N CYS A 40 -1.28 -4.36 9.09
CA CYS A 40 -1.90 -4.72 7.81
C CYS A 40 -3.07 -5.71 7.98
N ARG A 41 -2.90 -6.72 8.83
CA ARG A 41 -3.98 -7.66 9.15
C ARG A 41 -5.16 -6.96 9.82
N GLN A 42 -4.89 -6.05 10.75
CA GLN A 42 -5.93 -5.31 11.45
C GLN A 42 -6.72 -4.43 10.47
N LEU A 43 -6.04 -3.74 9.53
CA LEU A 43 -6.70 -2.95 8.48
C LEU A 43 -7.63 -3.80 7.60
N LEU A 44 -7.21 -5.02 7.25
CA LEU A 44 -8.07 -5.94 6.51
C LEU A 44 -9.31 -6.34 7.30
N ILE A 45 -9.16 -6.63 8.60
CA ILE A 45 -10.28 -6.99 9.48
C ILE A 45 -11.23 -5.79 9.65
N ASP A 46 -10.71 -4.62 9.98
CA ASP A 46 -11.48 -3.41 10.25
C ASP A 46 -12.26 -2.95 9.01
N GLY A 47 -11.65 -3.07 7.83
CA GLY A 47 -12.30 -2.74 6.56
C GLY A 47 -13.23 -3.83 6.03
N GLY A 48 -13.38 -4.96 6.74
CA GLY A 48 -14.23 -6.08 6.31
C GLY A 48 -13.76 -6.72 5.00
N ALA A 49 -12.46 -6.96 4.86
CA ALA A 49 -11.88 -7.61 3.68
C ALA A 49 -12.55 -8.96 3.42
N SER A 50 -12.98 -9.17 2.17
CA SER A 50 -13.58 -10.44 1.74
C SER A 50 -13.10 -10.80 0.35
N VAL A 51 -13.04 -12.11 0.07
CA VAL A 51 -12.61 -12.63 -1.22
C VAL A 51 -13.76 -12.52 -2.21
N ASP A 52 -13.53 -11.82 -3.31
CA ASP A 52 -14.40 -11.86 -4.48
C ASP A 52 -14.09 -13.13 -5.28
N PHE A 53 -14.95 -14.14 -5.12
CA PHE A 53 -14.82 -15.42 -5.80
C PHE A 53 -15.06 -15.34 -7.31
N GLU A 54 -15.84 -14.37 -7.79
CA GLU A 54 -16.06 -14.17 -9.23
C GLU A 54 -14.80 -13.62 -9.90
N LYS A 55 -14.01 -12.83 -9.16
CA LYS A 55 -12.74 -12.25 -9.62
C LYS A 55 -11.51 -12.95 -9.07
N ILE A 56 -11.62 -14.22 -8.65
CA ILE A 56 -10.49 -14.95 -8.07
C ILE A 56 -9.32 -15.12 -9.06
N HIS A 57 -9.62 -15.24 -10.35
CA HIS A 57 -8.62 -15.39 -11.42
C HIS A 57 -7.99 -14.06 -11.85
N VAL A 58 -8.61 -12.93 -11.49
CA VAL A 58 -8.11 -11.63 -11.94
C VAL A 58 -6.95 -11.24 -11.05
N LYS A 59 -5.77 -11.22 -11.69
CA LYS A 59 -4.55 -10.81 -11.04
C LYS A 59 -4.54 -9.31 -10.85
N TYR A 60 -3.85 -9.01 -9.80
CA TYR A 60 -3.73 -7.73 -9.20
C TYR A 60 -2.48 -7.12 -9.89
N ASN A 61 -2.55 -5.87 -10.38
CA ASN A 61 -1.49 -5.19 -11.12
C ASN A 61 -0.73 -4.16 -10.24
N GLU A 62 0.60 -4.31 -10.16
CA GLU A 62 1.49 -3.41 -9.42
C GLU A 62 1.36 -1.94 -9.84
N VAL A 63 1.31 -1.65 -11.15
CA VAL A 63 1.18 -0.29 -11.67
C VAL A 63 -0.14 0.33 -11.23
N GLU A 64 -1.21 -0.45 -11.25
CA GLU A 64 -2.53 -0.03 -10.81
C GLU A 64 -2.59 0.19 -9.28
N ALA A 65 -1.90 -0.66 -8.53
CA ALA A 65 -1.74 -0.54 -7.08
C ALA A 65 -1.09 0.79 -6.71
N ILE A 66 0.05 1.09 -7.35
CA ILE A 66 0.82 2.32 -7.12
C ILE A 66 -0.03 3.54 -7.46
N GLN A 67 -0.65 3.57 -8.64
CA GLN A 67 -1.48 4.70 -9.07
C GLN A 67 -2.69 4.91 -8.15
N SER A 68 -3.33 3.82 -7.70
CA SER A 68 -4.47 3.89 -6.80
C SER A 68 -4.07 4.40 -5.42
N PHE A 69 -2.94 3.93 -4.88
CA PHE A 69 -2.39 4.42 -3.62
C PHE A 69 -2.00 5.90 -3.68
N GLN A 70 -1.41 6.36 -4.78
CA GLN A 70 -1.07 7.77 -5.00
C GLN A 70 -2.31 8.67 -5.02
N ARG A 71 -3.38 8.24 -5.71
CA ARG A 71 -4.65 8.97 -5.78
C ARG A 71 -5.26 9.14 -4.39
N ILE A 72 -5.32 8.07 -3.61
CA ILE A 72 -5.86 8.06 -2.24
C ILE A 72 -4.99 8.91 -1.32
N SER A 73 -3.67 8.76 -1.37
CA SER A 73 -2.76 9.54 -0.54
C SER A 73 -2.94 11.03 -0.79
N LYS A 74 -3.08 11.45 -2.06
CA LYS A 74 -3.38 12.84 -2.42
C LYS A 74 -4.74 13.30 -1.86
N GLN A 75 -5.76 12.45 -1.91
CA GLN A 75 -7.09 12.76 -1.38
C GLN A 75 -7.08 12.95 0.14
N HIS A 76 -6.30 12.14 0.87
CA HIS A 76 -6.17 12.23 2.33
C HIS A 76 -5.13 13.26 2.80
N GLY A 77 -4.48 13.99 1.88
CA GLY A 77 -3.43 14.95 2.22
C GLY A 77 -2.15 14.29 2.74
N TRP A 78 -1.98 13.00 2.50
CA TRP A 78 -0.79 12.25 2.84
C TRP A 78 0.34 12.63 1.89
N ASN A 79 1.48 13.06 2.43
CA ASN A 79 2.67 13.37 1.64
C ASN A 79 3.26 12.08 1.05
N VAL A 80 2.79 11.73 -0.14
CA VAL A 80 3.47 10.76 -1.00
C VAL A 80 4.64 11.46 -1.66
N PHE A 81 5.86 10.98 -1.42
CA PHE A 81 6.95 11.23 -2.35
C PHE A 81 6.46 10.72 -3.71
N GLN A 82 6.21 11.62 -4.66
CA GLN A 82 6.06 11.21 -6.04
C GLN A 82 7.40 10.59 -6.42
N PRO A 83 7.48 9.31 -6.75
CA PRO A 83 8.69 8.87 -7.39
C PRO A 83 8.75 9.60 -8.73
N LEU A 84 9.69 10.52 -8.85
CA LEU A 84 10.22 10.91 -10.13
C LEU A 84 10.72 9.61 -10.76
N ASN A 85 9.88 9.00 -11.58
CA ASN A 85 10.18 7.82 -12.38
C ASN A 85 10.33 6.51 -11.59
N ILE A 86 9.35 5.62 -11.74
CA ILE A 86 9.35 4.24 -11.18
C ILE A 86 10.63 3.50 -11.57
N SER A 87 11.14 3.72 -12.79
CA SER A 87 12.40 3.15 -13.28
C SER A 87 13.62 3.58 -12.46
N LEU A 88 13.60 4.79 -11.89
CA LEU A 88 14.68 5.32 -11.07
C LEU A 88 14.68 4.68 -9.67
N ILE A 89 13.52 4.31 -9.13
CA ILE A 89 13.44 3.61 -7.83
C ILE A 89 14.04 2.20 -7.93
N TYR A 90 13.70 1.46 -9.00
CA TYR A 90 14.29 0.14 -9.24
C TYR A 90 15.81 0.21 -9.46
N GLN A 91 16.33 1.33 -9.99
CA GLN A 91 17.76 1.56 -10.18
C GLN A 91 18.49 2.05 -8.92
N LEU A 92 17.88 2.90 -8.10
CA LEU A 92 18.55 3.53 -6.94
C LEU A 92 18.51 2.66 -5.69
N ASN A 93 17.47 1.86 -5.47
CA ASN A 93 17.46 0.90 -4.37
C ASN A 93 16.36 -0.17 -4.55
N PRO A 94 16.68 -1.39 -5.02
CA PRO A 94 15.68 -2.43 -5.32
C PRO A 94 14.91 -2.93 -4.09
N TYR A 95 15.33 -2.57 -2.88
CA TYR A 95 14.74 -3.03 -1.63
C TYR A 95 13.68 -2.08 -1.05
N TRP A 96 13.72 -0.78 -1.35
CA TRP A 96 12.80 0.20 -0.75
C TRP A 96 11.43 0.23 -1.44
N THR A 97 11.37 -0.08 -2.72
CA THR A 97 10.11 -0.17 -3.50
C THR A 97 9.17 -1.24 -2.94
N ARG A 98 9.71 -2.28 -2.32
CA ARG A 98 8.91 -3.40 -1.77
C ARG A 98 8.38 -3.15 -0.36
N VAL A 99 8.92 -2.15 0.35
CA VAL A 99 8.54 -1.87 1.74
C VAL A 99 7.33 -0.94 1.81
N CYS A 100 7.19 -0.03 0.84
CA CYS A 100 6.04 0.88 0.77
C CYS A 100 4.83 0.29 0.04
N PHE A 101 4.99 -0.83 -0.65
CA PHE A 101 3.92 -1.49 -1.41
C PHE A 101 3.77 -2.94 -0.93
N PHE A 102 3.03 -3.13 0.15
CA PHE A 102 2.48 -4.45 0.46
C PHE A 102 1.38 -4.74 -0.56
N TYR A 103 1.68 -5.67 -1.44
CA TYR A 103 0.72 -6.24 -2.36
C TYR A 103 0.27 -7.58 -1.81
N ILE A 104 -1.05 -7.76 -1.70
CA ILE A 104 -1.67 -9.00 -1.22
C ILE A 104 -1.90 -9.92 -2.41
#